data_AF-A0A953KYA3-F1
#
_entry.id   AF-A0A953KYA3-F1
#
_cell.length_a   1.000
_cell.length_b   1.000
_cell.length_c   1.000
_cell.angle_alpha   90.00
_cell.angle_beta   90.00
_cell.angle_gamma   90.00
#
_symmetry.space_group_name_H-M   'P 1'
#
loop_
_entity.id
_entity.type
_entity.pdbx_description
1 polymer ?
#
loop_
_entity_poly.entity_id
_entity_poly.type
_entity_poly.pdbx_seq_one_letter_code
_entity_poly.pdbx_strand_id
1 'polypeptide(L)'
;MLRSLTNCKYSNRAFTFIEVMVSLMVTLVVALGFIASVIYSSKQADLSRDHLYGLQAMDAFQGQVQASNVVLLGEVSTTTPTVYEARFRNPMSITPDYTNPTINYTYTANFTFTGWGKVVSATANTLTCGIATNQSNWTTNEWVGHYVTIASGKGAGQIMRITANTGNVLTVSADLGGVSNTNWAINPDNTSTYYIDDGKTVRIRVTWGDASRYRTMNRTVLVPRVSLVPVRS
;
A
#
# COMPACT_ATOMS: atom_id res chain seq x y z
N MET A 1 -52.36 65.88 0.57
CA MET A 1 -50.94 66.17 0.84
C MET A 1 -50.09 65.17 0.07
N LEU A 2 -50.06 65.28 -1.26
CA LEU A 2 -49.36 64.37 -2.18
C LEU A 2 -48.00 64.98 -2.53
N ARG A 3 -46.91 64.33 -2.08
CA ARG A 3 -45.54 64.73 -2.39
C ARG A 3 -45.23 64.40 -3.85
N SER A 4 -44.86 65.44 -4.59
CA SER A 4 -44.38 65.42 -5.96
C SER A 4 -43.17 64.48 -6.11
N LEU A 5 -43.26 63.56 -7.07
CA LEU A 5 -42.18 62.67 -7.47
C LEU A 5 -41.13 63.49 -8.23
N THR A 6 -39.95 63.64 -7.63
CA THR A 6 -38.81 64.32 -8.24
C THR A 6 -38.33 63.52 -9.45
N ASN A 7 -38.51 64.10 -10.63
CA ASN A 7 -37.97 63.61 -11.90
C ASN A 7 -36.42 63.56 -11.82
N CYS A 8 -35.86 62.38 -11.62
CA CYS A 8 -34.44 62.13 -11.86
C CYS A 8 -34.17 62.24 -13.36
N LYS A 9 -33.58 63.35 -13.79
CA LYS A 9 -33.01 63.52 -15.13
C LYS A 9 -31.93 62.46 -15.37
N TYR A 10 -32.24 61.46 -16.18
CA TYR A 10 -31.23 60.58 -16.76
C TYR A 10 -30.43 61.39 -17.79
N SER A 11 -29.19 61.74 -17.44
CA SER A 11 -28.22 62.36 -18.35
C SER A 11 -27.60 61.26 -19.21
N ASN A 12 -28.00 61.16 -20.48
CA ASN A 12 -27.39 60.27 -21.47
C ASN A 12 -25.95 60.73 -21.78
N ARG A 13 -24.96 60.22 -21.05
CA ARG A 13 -23.55 60.36 -21.42
C ARG A 13 -23.21 59.26 -22.41
N ALA A 14 -22.83 59.62 -23.63
CA ALA A 14 -22.27 58.69 -24.60
C ALA A 14 -20.86 58.27 -24.14
N PHE A 15 -20.55 56.97 -24.18
CA PHE A 15 -19.22 56.45 -23.86
C PHE A 15 -18.21 56.92 -24.91
N THR A 16 -17.01 57.29 -24.45
CA THR A 16 -15.91 57.62 -25.36
C THR A 16 -15.27 56.34 -25.91
N PHE A 17 -14.71 56.40 -27.13
CA PHE A 17 -14.04 55.27 -27.76
C PHE A 17 -12.92 54.68 -26.87
N ILE A 18 -12.21 55.53 -26.14
CA ILE A 18 -11.14 55.12 -25.21
C ILE A 18 -11.70 54.27 -24.06
N GLU A 19 -12.84 54.63 -23.47
CA GLU A 19 -13.48 53.85 -22.40
C GLU A 19 -13.88 52.45 -22.88
N VAL A 20 -14.37 52.33 -24.12
CA VAL A 20 -14.71 51.04 -24.72
C VAL A 20 -13.47 50.18 -24.96
N MET A 21 -12.38 50.77 -25.48
CA MET A 21 -11.12 50.06 -25.70
C MET A 21 -10.47 49.59 -24.40
N VAL A 22 -10.47 50.42 -23.36
CA VAL A 22 -9.96 50.02 -22.04
C VAL A 22 -10.80 48.89 -21.45
N SER A 23 -12.14 48.98 -21.54
CA SER A 23 -13.04 47.92 -21.07
C SER A 23 -12.79 46.59 -21.77
N LEU A 24 -12.58 46.62 -23.09
CA LEU A 24 -12.30 45.43 -23.89
C LEU A 24 -10.96 44.78 -23.51
N MET A 25 -9.93 45.60 -23.27
CA MET A 25 -8.61 45.11 -22.82
C MET A 25 -8.67 44.47 -21.44
N VAL A 26 -9.37 45.11 -20.49
CA VAL A 26 -9.55 44.56 -19.13
C VAL A 26 -10.32 43.24 -19.20
N THR A 27 -11.40 43.20 -19.98
CA THR A 27 -12.20 41.98 -20.16
C THR A 27 -11.38 40.85 -20.75
N LEU A 28 -10.52 41.13 -21.73
CA LEU A 28 -9.64 40.13 -22.34
C LEU A 28 -8.66 39.54 -21.32
N VAL A 29 -7.99 40.38 -20.53
CA VAL A 29 -7.02 39.91 -19.52
C VAL A 29 -7.70 39.06 -18.45
N VAL A 30 -8.87 39.48 -17.96
CA VAL A 30 -9.66 38.72 -16.99
C VAL A 30 -10.12 37.38 -17.59
N ALA A 31 -10.59 37.37 -18.83
CA ALA A 31 -10.99 36.14 -19.52
C ALA A 31 -9.84 35.15 -19.66
N LEU A 32 -8.64 35.61 -20.03
CA LEU A 32 -7.45 34.75 -20.11
C LEU A 32 -7.05 34.17 -18.75
N GLY A 33 -7.07 34.98 -17.69
CA GLY A 33 -6.80 34.52 -16.32
C GLY A 33 -7.81 33.47 -15.86
N PHE A 34 -9.09 33.66 -16.19
CA PHE A 34 -10.15 32.70 -15.90
C PHE A 34 -9.98 31.40 -16.68
N ILE A 35 -9.68 31.45 -17.99
CA ILE A 35 -9.45 30.24 -18.80
C ILE A 35 -8.26 29.43 -18.24
N ALA A 36 -7.16 30.10 -17.89
CA ALA A 36 -5.99 29.44 -17.32
C ALA A 36 -6.31 28.76 -15.97
N SER A 37 -7.10 29.39 -15.11
CA SER A 37 -7.49 28.81 -13.82
C SER A 37 -8.41 27.60 -13.98
N VAL A 38 -9.35 27.65 -14.92
CA VAL A 38 -10.23 26.51 -15.26
C VAL A 38 -9.43 25.33 -15.79
N ILE A 39 -8.48 25.56 -16.70
CA ILE A 39 -7.61 24.50 -17.22
C ILE A 39 -6.77 23.87 -16.09
N TYR A 40 -6.20 24.69 -15.22
CA TYR A 40 -5.44 24.21 -14.07
C TYR A 40 -6.31 23.38 -13.12
N SER A 41 -7.51 23.87 -12.80
CA SER A 41 -8.47 23.18 -11.95
C SER A 41 -8.91 21.83 -12.55
N SER A 42 -9.15 21.77 -13.86
CA SER A 42 -9.49 20.52 -14.56
C SER A 42 -8.38 19.49 -14.41
N LYS A 43 -7.13 19.88 -14.65
CA LYS A 43 -5.98 18.98 -14.50
C LYS A 43 -5.80 18.48 -13.07
N GLN A 44 -6.06 19.32 -12.08
CA GLN A 44 -6.00 18.91 -10.67
C GLN A 44 -7.15 17.95 -10.30
N ALA A 45 -8.34 18.16 -10.84
CA ALA A 45 -9.47 17.26 -10.65
C ALA A 45 -9.18 15.87 -11.22
N ASP A 46 -8.60 15.80 -12.43
CA ASP A 46 -8.21 14.53 -13.06
C ASP A 46 -7.16 13.78 -12.23
N LEU A 47 -6.12 14.49 -11.77
CA LEU A 47 -5.09 13.88 -10.90
C LEU A 47 -5.66 13.39 -9.57
N SER A 48 -6.62 14.12 -9.00
CA SER A 48 -7.28 13.74 -7.73
C SER A 48 -8.16 12.51 -7.93
N ARG A 49 -8.89 12.44 -9.05
CA ARG A 49 -9.68 11.29 -9.46
C ARG A 49 -8.81 10.04 -9.61
N ASP A 50 -7.68 10.14 -10.31
CA ASP A 50 -6.74 9.00 -10.48
C ASP A 50 -6.20 8.51 -9.14
N HIS A 51 -5.86 9.45 -8.24
CA HIS A 51 -5.41 9.08 -6.91
C HIS A 51 -6.47 8.32 -6.09
N LEU A 52 -7.73 8.74 -6.18
CA LEU A 52 -8.85 8.05 -5.54
C LEU A 52 -9.04 6.63 -6.10
N TYR A 53 -8.90 6.42 -7.41
CA TYR A 53 -8.93 5.07 -7.98
C TYR A 53 -7.76 4.21 -7.50
N GLY A 54 -6.56 4.80 -7.39
CA GLY A 54 -5.40 4.10 -6.83
C GLY A 54 -5.63 3.63 -5.40
N LEU A 55 -6.29 4.46 -4.59
CA LEU A 55 -6.70 4.11 -3.23
C LEU A 55 -7.75 2.99 -3.22
N GLN A 56 -8.80 3.09 -4.04
CA GLN A 56 -9.83 2.05 -4.14
C GLN A 56 -9.25 0.70 -4.58
N ALA A 57 -8.33 0.70 -5.56
CA ALA A 57 -7.65 -0.51 -5.99
C ALA A 57 -6.79 -1.09 -4.85
N MET A 58 -6.06 -0.26 -4.11
CA MET A 58 -5.28 -0.69 -2.95
C MET A 58 -6.16 -1.34 -1.88
N ASP A 59 -7.30 -0.73 -1.55
CA ASP A 59 -8.23 -1.26 -0.54
C ASP A 59 -8.84 -2.59 -1.00
N ALA A 60 -9.20 -2.71 -2.29
CA ALA A 60 -9.70 -3.95 -2.86
C ALA A 60 -8.66 -5.07 -2.80
N PHE A 61 -7.40 -4.80 -3.18
CA PHE A 61 -6.33 -5.79 -3.10
C PHE A 61 -5.99 -6.18 -1.66
N GLN A 62 -6.02 -5.23 -0.73
CA GLN A 62 -5.86 -5.53 0.69
C GLN A 62 -6.96 -6.49 1.16
N GLY A 63 -8.23 -6.21 0.86
CA GLY A 63 -9.33 -7.08 1.27
C GLY A 63 -9.21 -8.49 0.68
N GLN A 64 -8.79 -8.60 -0.58
CA GLN A 64 -8.53 -9.89 -1.23
C GLN A 64 -7.38 -10.66 -0.57
N VAL A 65 -6.27 -9.99 -0.25
CA VAL A 65 -5.12 -10.61 0.43
C VAL A 65 -5.49 -11.06 1.84
N GLN A 66 -6.28 -10.27 2.58
CA GLN A 66 -6.73 -10.63 3.93
C GLN A 66 -7.74 -11.79 3.95
N ALA A 67 -8.57 -11.91 2.91
CA ALA A 67 -9.52 -13.02 2.77
C ALA A 67 -8.85 -14.32 2.26
N SER A 68 -7.61 -14.24 1.77
CA SER A 68 -6.90 -15.38 1.23
C SER A 68 -6.47 -16.35 2.33
N ASN A 69 -6.32 -17.63 1.97
CA ASN A 69 -5.75 -18.59 2.91
C ASN A 69 -4.26 -18.30 3.13
N VAL A 70 -3.92 -17.87 4.35
CA VAL A 70 -2.54 -17.56 4.76
C VAL A 70 -1.56 -18.67 4.43
N VAL A 71 -1.95 -19.95 4.51
CA VAL A 71 -1.06 -21.08 4.21
C VAL A 71 -0.69 -21.10 2.73
N LEU A 72 -1.67 -20.90 1.84
CA LEU A 72 -1.47 -20.96 0.38
C LEU A 72 -0.82 -19.68 -0.19
N LEU A 73 -0.86 -18.58 0.56
CA LEU A 73 -0.25 -17.32 0.17
C LEU A 73 1.28 -17.41 0.17
N GLY A 74 1.88 -17.33 -1.01
CA GLY A 74 3.32 -17.23 -1.18
C GLY A 74 4.13 -18.48 -0.80
N GLU A 75 3.60 -19.48 -0.08
CA GLU A 75 4.33 -20.72 0.17
C GLU A 75 4.51 -21.51 -1.13
N VAL A 76 5.75 -21.86 -1.49
CA VAL A 76 6.04 -22.87 -2.53
C VAL A 76 5.81 -24.28 -1.92
N SER A 77 4.73 -24.45 -1.16
CA SER A 77 4.38 -25.72 -0.54
C SER A 77 3.88 -26.71 -1.60
N THR A 78 4.02 -28.01 -1.33
CA THR A 78 3.63 -29.13 -2.20
C THR A 78 2.13 -29.19 -2.52
N THR A 79 1.32 -28.38 -1.85
CA THR A 79 -0.08 -28.15 -2.18
C THR A 79 -0.18 -27.08 -3.25
N THR A 80 -0.61 -27.49 -4.46
CA THR A 80 -0.89 -26.59 -5.58
C THR A 80 -1.75 -25.41 -5.10
N PRO A 81 -1.27 -24.16 -5.19
CA PRO A 81 -2.07 -23.00 -4.79
C PRO A 81 -3.37 -23.00 -5.61
N THR A 82 -4.49 -22.58 -5.00
CA THR A 82 -5.71 -22.44 -5.79
C THR A 82 -5.52 -21.33 -6.83
N VAL A 83 -6.39 -21.32 -7.85
CA VAL A 83 -6.39 -20.27 -8.89
C VAL A 83 -6.48 -18.87 -8.28
N TYR A 84 -7.03 -18.73 -7.07
CA TYR A 84 -7.12 -17.45 -6.37
C TYR A 84 -5.77 -17.00 -5.81
N GLU A 85 -5.13 -17.78 -4.93
CA GLU A 85 -3.87 -17.36 -4.29
C GLU A 85 -2.68 -17.32 -5.27
N ALA A 86 -2.75 -18.08 -6.37
CA ALA A 86 -1.74 -18.02 -7.43
C ALA A 86 -1.65 -16.62 -8.08
N ARG A 87 -2.73 -15.83 -8.06
CA ARG A 87 -2.78 -14.49 -8.68
C ARG A 87 -1.84 -13.51 -7.99
N PHE A 88 -1.64 -13.62 -6.68
CA PHE A 88 -0.75 -12.71 -5.94
C PHE A 88 0.74 -12.99 -6.19
N ARG A 89 1.10 -14.06 -6.92
CA ARG A 89 2.50 -14.33 -7.26
C ARG A 89 3.00 -13.50 -8.44
N ASN A 90 2.08 -13.02 -9.28
CA ASN A 90 2.38 -12.19 -10.43
C ASN A 90 1.83 -10.78 -10.22
N PRO A 91 2.42 -9.75 -10.84
CA PRO A 91 1.83 -8.43 -10.87
C PRO A 91 0.41 -8.49 -11.46
N MET A 92 -0.55 -7.87 -10.76
CA MET A 92 -1.93 -7.77 -11.23
C MET A 92 -2.15 -6.40 -11.82
N SER A 93 -2.80 -6.32 -12.98
CA SER A 93 -3.12 -5.05 -13.63
C SER A 93 -4.64 -4.88 -13.72
N ILE A 94 -5.12 -3.69 -13.36
CA ILE A 94 -6.49 -3.25 -13.56
C ILE A 94 -6.47 -2.07 -14.53
N THR A 95 -7.31 -2.15 -15.55
CA THR A 95 -7.59 -1.03 -16.45
C THR A 95 -8.93 -0.43 -16.03
N PRO A 96 -8.99 0.85 -15.65
CA PRO A 96 -10.19 1.47 -15.09
C PRO A 96 -11.25 1.80 -16.16
N ASP A 97 -10.87 1.83 -17.43
CA ASP A 97 -11.75 2.12 -18.55
C ASP A 97 -11.75 0.97 -19.55
N TYR A 98 -12.80 0.15 -19.50
CA TYR A 98 -13.01 -0.93 -20.45
C TYR A 98 -13.47 -0.44 -21.83
N THR A 99 -13.98 0.79 -21.91
CA THR A 99 -14.53 1.37 -23.14
C THR A 99 -13.49 2.08 -23.99
N ASN A 100 -12.36 2.47 -23.37
CA ASN A 100 -11.22 3.04 -24.07
C ASN A 100 -9.92 2.33 -23.67
N PRO A 101 -9.61 1.16 -24.27
CA PRO A 101 -8.37 0.43 -23.99
C PRO A 101 -7.11 1.13 -24.53
N THR A 102 -7.25 2.25 -25.24
CA THR A 102 -6.14 2.99 -25.86
C THR A 102 -5.47 3.98 -24.90
N ILE A 103 -6.07 4.23 -23.73
CA ILE A 103 -5.44 5.05 -22.69
C ILE A 103 -4.46 4.15 -21.92
N ASN A 104 -3.16 4.46 -21.99
CA ASN A 104 -2.08 3.69 -21.35
C ASN A 104 -2.06 3.77 -19.80
N TYR A 105 -3.17 4.18 -19.18
CA TYR A 105 -3.27 4.29 -17.72
C TYR A 105 -3.57 2.92 -17.12
N THR A 106 -2.52 2.27 -16.64
CA THR A 106 -2.63 0.94 -16.00
C THR A 106 -2.39 1.06 -14.51
N TYR A 107 -3.23 0.39 -13.72
CA TYR A 107 -3.03 0.24 -12.28
C TYR A 107 -2.39 -1.12 -12.04
N THR A 108 -1.09 -1.16 -11.81
CA THR A 108 -0.35 -2.39 -11.58
C THR A 108 -0.06 -2.56 -10.09
N ALA A 109 -0.60 -3.62 -9.50
CA ALA A 109 -0.32 -4.05 -8.14
C ALA A 109 0.76 -5.13 -8.12
N ASN A 110 1.83 -4.87 -7.38
CA ASN A 110 2.88 -5.84 -7.09
C ASN A 110 2.77 -6.28 -5.63
N PHE A 111 2.89 -7.57 -5.39
CA PHE A 111 2.81 -8.16 -4.06
C PHE A 111 4.17 -8.71 -3.66
N THR A 112 4.67 -8.26 -2.51
CA THR A 112 5.91 -8.77 -1.95
C THR A 112 5.63 -9.38 -0.58
N PHE A 113 5.84 -10.68 -0.46
CA PHE A 113 5.62 -11.42 0.78
C PHE A 113 6.90 -11.46 1.61
N THR A 114 6.75 -11.34 2.93
CA THR A 114 7.82 -11.39 3.93
C THR A 114 7.28 -11.95 5.25
N GLY A 115 8.16 -12.18 6.23
CA GLY A 115 7.76 -12.55 7.59
C GLY A 115 7.44 -14.04 7.78
N TRP A 116 7.85 -14.93 6.88
CA TRP A 116 7.69 -16.38 7.07
C TRP A 116 8.76 -17.16 6.30
N GLY A 117 9.01 -18.40 6.67
CA GLY A 117 9.89 -19.26 5.88
C GLY A 117 10.33 -20.53 6.59
N LYS A 118 11.30 -21.22 5.99
CA LYS A 118 12.04 -22.30 6.65
C LYS A 118 13.25 -21.74 7.36
N VAL A 119 13.57 -22.30 8.51
CA VAL A 119 14.87 -22.06 9.14
C VAL A 119 15.94 -22.78 8.31
N VAL A 120 17.12 -22.17 8.19
CA VAL A 120 18.30 -22.80 7.59
C VAL A 120 19.21 -23.33 8.69
N SER A 121 19.42 -22.51 9.72
CA SER A 121 20.20 -22.84 10.90
C SER A 121 19.87 -21.86 12.03
N ALA A 122 20.16 -22.23 13.27
CA ALA A 122 20.09 -21.32 14.40
C ALA A 122 21.32 -21.50 15.30
N THR A 123 21.71 -20.41 15.96
CA THR A 123 22.59 -20.46 17.13
C THR A 123 21.77 -20.17 18.38
N ALA A 124 22.41 -19.84 19.51
CA ALA A 124 21.70 -19.54 20.74
C ALA A 124 20.84 -18.25 20.65
N ASN A 125 21.28 -17.25 19.88
CA ASN A 125 20.60 -15.95 19.76
C ASN A 125 20.40 -15.48 18.31
N THR A 126 20.71 -16.32 17.32
CA THR A 126 20.47 -16.00 15.91
C THR A 126 19.65 -17.06 15.21
N LEU A 127 18.84 -16.64 14.25
CA LEU A 127 18.07 -17.49 13.37
C LEU A 127 18.41 -17.11 11.93
N THR A 128 19.02 -18.04 11.19
CA THR A 128 19.24 -17.89 9.75
C THR A 128 18.01 -18.39 9.02
N CYS A 129 17.38 -17.51 8.26
CA CYS A 129 16.11 -17.74 7.62
C CYS A 129 16.29 -18.02 6.13
N GLY A 130 15.59 -19.04 5.64
CA GLY A 130 15.43 -19.32 4.22
C GLY A 130 14.38 -18.37 3.64
N ILE A 131 14.80 -17.55 2.69
CA ILE A 131 13.92 -16.64 1.94
C ILE A 131 13.44 -17.39 0.70
N ALA A 132 12.13 -17.59 0.57
CA ALA A 132 11.56 -18.26 -0.60
C ALA A 132 11.71 -17.40 -1.87
N THR A 133 11.65 -18.01 -3.05
CA THR A 133 11.89 -17.34 -4.35
C THR A 133 10.94 -16.19 -4.67
N ASN A 134 9.79 -16.14 -4.00
CA ASN A 134 8.76 -15.11 -4.13
C ASN A 134 8.72 -14.14 -2.94
N GLN A 135 9.74 -14.18 -2.09
CA GLN A 135 9.97 -13.21 -1.03
C GLN A 135 11.15 -12.31 -1.39
N SER A 136 11.15 -11.09 -0.86
CA SER A 136 12.32 -10.22 -0.92
C SER A 136 13.14 -10.35 0.35
N ASN A 137 14.45 -10.11 0.23
CA ASN A 137 15.30 -9.94 1.40
C ASN A 137 14.79 -8.79 2.25
N TRP A 138 14.96 -8.94 3.55
CA TRP A 138 14.57 -7.93 4.51
C TRP A 138 15.45 -6.70 4.44
N THR A 139 14.87 -5.53 4.67
CA THR A 139 15.67 -4.35 4.97
C THR A 139 16.27 -4.46 6.37
N THR A 140 17.48 -3.92 6.55
CA THR A 140 18.17 -4.00 7.84
C THR A 140 17.32 -3.35 8.93
N ASN A 141 17.14 -4.06 10.03
CA ASN A 141 16.34 -3.65 11.19
C ASN A 141 14.84 -3.41 10.94
N GLU A 142 14.27 -3.88 9.83
CA GLU A 142 12.83 -3.72 9.56
C GLU A 142 11.94 -4.51 10.54
N TRP A 143 12.46 -5.57 11.15
CA TRP A 143 11.73 -6.43 12.09
C TRP A 143 12.11 -6.19 13.55
N VAL A 144 12.86 -5.14 13.87
CA VAL A 144 13.24 -4.85 15.26
C VAL A 144 12.01 -4.55 16.10
N GLY A 145 11.90 -5.21 17.25
CA GLY A 145 10.78 -5.08 18.18
C GLY A 145 9.61 -6.02 17.89
N HIS A 146 9.60 -6.69 16.74
CA HIS A 146 8.64 -7.73 16.37
C HIS A 146 8.97 -9.07 17.02
N TYR A 147 8.08 -10.05 16.90
CA TYR A 147 8.28 -11.39 17.47
C TYR A 147 8.40 -12.44 16.36
N VAL A 148 9.34 -13.36 16.51
CA VAL A 148 9.44 -14.56 15.68
C VAL A 148 8.93 -15.77 16.45
N THR A 149 8.03 -16.52 15.83
CA THR A 149 7.46 -17.76 16.36
C THR A 149 7.94 -18.93 15.51
N ILE A 150 8.47 -19.97 16.15
CA ILE A 150 8.77 -21.24 15.48
C ILE A 150 7.48 -22.06 15.41
N ALA A 151 6.92 -22.24 14.22
CA ALA A 151 5.61 -22.82 14.03
C ALA A 151 5.60 -24.36 13.92
N SER A 152 6.68 -24.96 13.42
CA SER A 152 6.83 -26.41 13.37
C SER A 152 8.30 -26.83 13.38
N GLY A 153 8.57 -28.13 13.49
CA GLY A 153 9.92 -28.70 13.54
C GLY A 153 10.59 -28.57 14.90
N LYS A 154 11.92 -28.62 14.92
CA LYS A 154 12.70 -28.52 16.16
C LYS A 154 12.50 -27.14 16.80
N GLY A 155 12.18 -27.13 18.09
CA GLY A 155 11.97 -25.89 18.84
C GLY A 155 10.63 -25.20 18.56
N ALA A 156 9.66 -25.90 17.96
CA ALA A 156 8.30 -25.38 17.76
C ALA A 156 7.65 -24.90 19.06
N GLY A 157 6.87 -23.83 18.95
CA GLY A 157 6.19 -23.15 20.07
C GLY A 157 7.04 -22.09 20.78
N GLN A 158 8.34 -21.98 20.47
CA GLN A 158 9.16 -20.89 21.00
C GLN A 158 8.85 -19.57 20.29
N ILE A 159 8.73 -18.51 21.08
CA ILE A 159 8.50 -17.14 20.63
C ILE A 159 9.64 -16.28 21.17
N MET A 160 10.29 -15.52 20.29
CA MET A 160 11.40 -14.65 20.67
C MET A 160 11.21 -13.25 20.10
N ARG A 161 11.65 -12.23 20.84
CA ARG A 161 11.68 -10.85 20.37
C ARG A 161 12.87 -10.65 19.43
N ILE A 162 12.66 -9.97 18.32
CA ILE A 162 13.70 -9.63 17.35
C ILE A 162 14.39 -8.33 17.80
N THR A 163 15.70 -8.38 18.02
CA THR A 163 16.51 -7.23 18.46
C THR A 163 17.29 -6.59 17.31
N ALA A 164 17.59 -7.36 16.27
CA ALA A 164 18.17 -6.88 15.03
C ALA A 164 17.83 -7.84 13.88
N ASN A 165 17.87 -7.35 12.64
CA ASN A 165 17.85 -8.23 11.48
C ASN A 165 18.70 -7.68 10.33
N THR A 166 19.28 -8.59 9.56
CA THR A 166 19.87 -8.31 8.24
C THR A 166 18.92 -8.79 7.14
N GLY A 167 19.43 -9.05 5.94
CA GLY A 167 18.60 -9.50 4.81
C GLY A 167 17.90 -10.86 4.99
N ASN A 168 18.45 -11.74 5.83
CA ASN A 168 17.91 -13.08 6.08
C ASN A 168 18.31 -13.67 7.44
N VAL A 169 18.88 -12.87 8.35
CA VAL A 169 19.26 -13.32 9.70
C VAL A 169 18.52 -12.47 10.72
N LEU A 170 17.89 -13.13 11.69
CA LEU A 170 17.32 -12.50 12.88
C LEU A 170 18.28 -12.66 14.05
N THR A 171 18.54 -11.59 14.77
CA THR A 171 19.08 -11.63 16.13
C THR A 171 17.90 -11.52 17.09
N VAL A 172 17.84 -12.42 18.06
CA VAL A 172 16.69 -12.55 18.95
C VAL A 172 17.10 -12.53 20.41
N SER A 173 16.14 -12.18 21.27
CA SER A 173 16.24 -12.29 22.71
C SER A 173 14.89 -12.75 23.28
N ALA A 174 14.90 -13.62 24.28
CA ALA A 174 13.72 -13.88 25.08
C ALA A 174 13.49 -12.72 26.06
N ASP A 175 13.09 -11.56 25.54
CA ASP A 175 12.59 -10.47 26.36
C ASP A 175 11.05 -10.49 26.27
N LEU A 176 10.43 -11.25 27.17
CA LEU A 176 9.00 -11.24 27.41
C LEU A 176 8.77 -10.53 28.75
N GLY A 177 8.87 -9.19 28.76
CA GLY A 177 8.48 -8.37 29.93
C GLY A 177 9.60 -8.07 30.93
N GLY A 178 10.85 -7.87 30.48
CA GLY A 178 11.92 -7.32 31.32
C GLY A 178 12.77 -8.38 32.05
N VAL A 179 12.59 -9.66 31.74
CA VAL A 179 13.53 -10.71 32.17
C VAL A 179 14.63 -10.83 31.11
N SER A 180 15.87 -10.60 31.53
CA SER A 180 17.02 -10.48 30.63
C SER A 180 17.43 -11.82 30.00
N ASN A 181 17.54 -11.82 28.66
CA ASN A 181 18.40 -12.67 27.84
C ASN A 181 18.39 -14.18 28.15
N THR A 182 17.25 -14.85 27.94
CA THR A 182 17.33 -16.27 27.59
C THR A 182 17.50 -16.43 26.08
N ASN A 183 18.45 -17.27 25.71
CA ASN A 183 18.64 -17.78 24.34
C ASN A 183 17.49 -18.72 23.98
N TRP A 184 17.46 -19.21 22.75
CA TRP A 184 16.59 -20.34 22.41
C TRP A 184 16.78 -21.47 23.44
N ALA A 185 15.68 -21.97 24.02
CA ALA A 185 15.73 -23.14 24.90
C ALA A 185 16.10 -24.39 24.10
N ILE A 186 15.61 -24.46 22.86
CA ILE A 186 15.98 -25.48 21.88
C ILE A 186 16.31 -24.75 20.58
N ASN A 187 17.56 -24.82 20.12
CA ASN A 187 17.95 -24.20 18.85
C ASN A 187 17.15 -24.84 17.69
N PRO A 188 16.37 -24.05 16.94
CA PRO A 188 15.71 -24.52 15.73
C PRO A 188 16.72 -24.97 14.67
N ASP A 189 16.31 -25.83 13.75
CA ASP A 189 17.15 -26.30 12.65
C ASP A 189 16.41 -26.27 11.32
N ASN A 190 16.98 -26.87 10.27
CA ASN A 190 16.41 -26.85 8.92
C ASN A 190 15.08 -27.63 8.77
N THR A 191 14.63 -28.33 9.81
CA THR A 191 13.30 -28.94 9.86
C THR A 191 12.23 -27.95 10.32
N SER A 192 12.62 -26.79 10.85
CA SER A 192 11.73 -25.82 11.45
C SER A 192 11.18 -24.80 10.45
N THR A 193 9.94 -24.36 10.68
CA THR A 193 9.34 -23.21 10.00
C THR A 193 9.11 -22.08 10.99
N TYR A 194 9.13 -20.84 10.50
CA TYR A 194 8.94 -19.66 11.32
C TYR A 194 7.94 -18.69 10.69
N TYR A 195 7.31 -17.88 11.56
CA TYR A 195 6.51 -16.71 11.20
C TYR A 195 6.94 -15.52 12.07
N ILE A 196 6.88 -14.32 11.51
CA ILE A 196 7.06 -13.06 12.23
C ILE A 196 5.66 -12.48 12.49
N ASP A 197 5.40 -12.06 13.72
CA ASP A 197 4.10 -11.60 14.23
C ASP A 197 2.95 -12.59 13.99
N ASP A 198 3.26 -13.90 14.02
CA ASP A 198 2.29 -14.98 13.81
C ASP A 198 1.50 -14.89 12.48
N GLY A 199 2.13 -14.36 11.44
CA GLY A 199 1.47 -14.20 10.15
C GLY A 199 2.42 -14.02 8.98
N LYS A 200 1.85 -13.68 7.83
CA LYS A 200 2.59 -13.28 6.63
C LYS A 200 2.39 -11.80 6.41
N THR A 201 3.48 -11.09 6.17
CA THR A 201 3.41 -9.66 5.85
C THR A 201 3.49 -9.47 4.34
N VAL A 202 2.52 -8.76 3.80
CA VAL A 202 2.40 -8.46 2.37
C VAL A 202 2.59 -6.97 2.16
N ARG A 203 3.61 -6.60 1.40
CA ARG A 203 3.75 -5.24 0.88
C ARG A 203 3.07 -5.18 -0.49
N ILE A 204 1.99 -4.42 -0.55
CA ILE A 204 1.24 -4.15 -1.77
C ILE A 204 1.75 -2.82 -2.33
N ARG A 205 2.28 -2.86 -3.55
CA ARG A 205 2.71 -1.68 -4.30
C ARG A 205 1.78 -1.48 -5.48
N VAL A 206 0.92 -0.46 -5.43
CA VAL A 206 0.08 -0.06 -6.55
C VAL A 206 0.76 1.10 -7.27
N THR A 207 1.04 0.91 -8.55
CA THR A 207 1.55 1.96 -9.44
C THR A 207 0.49 2.29 -10.46
N TRP A 208 0.19 3.58 -10.66
CA TRP A 208 -0.76 4.04 -11.66
C TRP A 208 -0.22 5.22 -12.44
N GLY A 209 -0.64 5.32 -13.69
CA GLY A 209 -0.18 6.34 -14.65
C GLY A 209 0.25 5.72 -15.95
N ASP A 210 0.90 6.52 -16.79
CA ASP A 210 1.54 6.07 -18.02
C ASP A 210 3.02 5.72 -17.78
N ALA A 211 3.69 5.19 -18.80
CA ALA A 211 5.11 4.83 -18.71
C ALA A 211 6.05 6.01 -18.41
N SER A 212 5.62 7.25 -18.68
CA SER A 212 6.41 8.49 -18.50
C SER A 212 6.08 9.25 -17.20
N ARG A 213 4.91 9.01 -16.62
CA ARG A 213 4.35 9.71 -15.46
C ARG A 213 3.53 8.71 -14.64
N TYR A 214 4.22 8.02 -13.74
CA TYR A 214 3.58 7.12 -12.81
C TYR A 214 3.67 7.65 -11.38
N ARG A 215 2.69 7.27 -10.58
CA ARG A 215 2.67 7.44 -9.13
C ARG A 215 2.62 6.06 -8.50
N THR A 216 3.21 5.94 -7.32
CA THR A 216 3.27 4.67 -6.61
C THR A 216 2.81 4.88 -5.18
N MET A 217 2.02 3.93 -4.69
CA MET A 217 1.63 3.82 -3.30
C MET A 217 2.05 2.46 -2.79
N ASN A 218 2.61 2.43 -1.58
CA ASN A 218 2.95 1.20 -0.89
C ASN A 218 2.06 1.09 0.35
N ARG A 219 1.52 -0.10 0.61
CA ARG A 219 0.84 -0.43 1.86
C ARG A 219 1.33 -1.79 2.36
N THR A 220 1.60 -1.89 3.66
CA THR A 220 1.94 -3.15 4.30
C THR A 220 0.72 -3.69 5.01
N VAL A 221 0.42 -4.96 4.80
CA VAL A 221 -0.75 -5.66 5.35
C VAL A 221 -0.27 -6.94 6.02
N LEU A 222 -0.66 -7.13 7.28
CA LEU A 222 -0.49 -8.41 7.97
C LEU A 222 -1.64 -9.33 7.63
N VAL A 223 -1.32 -10.55 7.19
CA VAL A 223 -2.27 -11.66 7.06
C VAL A 223 -2.03 -12.58 8.25
N PRO A 224 -2.85 -12.47 9.31
CA PRO A 224 -2.65 -13.26 10.51
C PRO A 224 -2.92 -14.73 10.21
N ARG A 225 -2.23 -15.61 10.92
CA ARG A 225 -2.61 -17.02 10.92
C ARG A 225 -3.92 -17.16 11.68
N VAL A 226 -4.97 -17.70 11.05
CA VAL A 226 -6.18 -18.08 11.78
C VAL A 226 -5.81 -19.25 12.68
N SER A 227 -5.57 -18.97 13.95
CA SER A 227 -5.56 -20.00 14.99
C SER A 227 -7.00 -20.50 15.12
N LEU A 228 -7.30 -21.64 14.52
CA LEU A 228 -8.54 -22.36 14.81
C LEU A 228 -8.49 -22.73 16.29
N VAL A 229 -9.07 -21.89 17.14
CA VAL A 229 -9.41 -22.29 18.51
C VAL A 229 -10.32 -23.50 18.34
N PRO A 230 -9.98 -24.67 18.89
CA PRO A 230 -10.87 -25.82 18.83
C PRO A 230 -12.18 -25.38 19.48
N VAL A 231 -13.27 -25.39 18.71
CA VAL A 231 -14.62 -25.32 19.28
C VAL A 231 -14.67 -26.51 20.23
N ARG A 232 -14.69 -26.23 21.55
CA ARG A 232 -14.93 -27.28 22.54
C ARG A 232 -16.32 -27.83 22.24
N SER A 233 -16.35 -29.04 21.69
CA SER A 233 -17.55 -29.86 21.54
C SER A 233 -18.14 -30.18 22.91
#